data_AF-A0A923TJA0-F1
#
_entry.id   AF-A0A923TJA0-F1
#
_cell.length_a   1.000
_cell.length_b   1.000
_cell.length_c   1.000
_cell.angle_alpha   90.00
_cell.angle_beta   90.00
_cell.angle_gamma   90.00
#
_symmetry.space_group_name_H-M   'P 1'
#
loop_
_entity.id
_entity.type
_entity.pdbx_description
1 polymer ?
#
loop_
_entity_poly.entity_id
_entity_poly.type
_entity_poly.pdbx_seq_one_letter_code
_entity_poly.pdbx_strand_id
1 'polypeptide(L)'
;ALPRSGTFSPLAVTGDYVQPRGFGLNGIRDLPNGDLLTVSGGVLYVVDPRSGQADRVEQRGRALTAGDGLELVGRDLYVVNGYGGNEVVQLRLERGDAETTVTQVLDQGDTASVLDRPTTGAFVGGDLYVVNGRFGAVAGSVNNGRDLDFTVSRFGL
;
A
#
# COMPACT_ATOMS: atom_id res chain seq x y z
N ALA A 1 18.73 10.14 9.90
CA ALA A 1 19.27 11.31 9.18
C ALA A 1 19.26 10.99 7.70
N LEU A 2 18.99 11.96 6.83
CA LEU A 2 19.01 11.74 5.38
C LEU A 2 20.47 11.55 4.88
N PRO A 3 20.67 10.75 3.82
CA PRO A 3 22.00 10.58 3.22
C PRO A 3 22.52 11.91 2.64
N ARG A 4 23.85 12.03 2.53
CA ARG A 4 24.46 13.14 1.79
C ARG A 4 24.17 12.96 0.29
N SER A 5 24.19 14.05 -0.46
CA SER A 5 24.06 13.99 -1.92
C SER A 5 25.09 13.02 -2.51
N GLY A 6 24.66 12.15 -3.44
CA GLY A 6 25.51 11.17 -4.11
C GLY A 6 25.78 9.87 -3.35
N THR A 7 25.20 9.65 -2.16
CA THR A 7 25.35 8.38 -1.41
C THR A 7 24.12 7.47 -1.50
N PHE A 8 23.36 7.55 -2.60
CA PHE A 8 22.26 6.63 -2.90
C PHE A 8 22.60 5.87 -4.18
N SER A 9 22.27 4.58 -4.21
CA SER A 9 22.32 3.76 -5.42
C SER A 9 20.93 3.21 -5.68
N PRO A 10 20.45 3.24 -6.94
CA PRO A 10 19.24 2.52 -7.29
C PRO A 10 19.45 1.02 -7.03
N LEU A 11 18.40 0.36 -6.53
CA LEU A 11 18.33 -1.09 -6.45
C LEU A 11 17.43 -1.57 -7.58
N ALA A 12 17.98 -2.36 -8.51
CA ALA A 12 17.17 -3.00 -9.54
C ALA A 12 16.38 -4.15 -8.89
N VAL A 13 15.06 -4.15 -9.07
CA VAL A 13 14.21 -5.25 -8.59
C VAL A 13 14.04 -6.28 -9.70
N THR A 14 14.39 -7.53 -9.42
CA THR A 14 14.42 -8.65 -10.38
C THR A 14 13.68 -9.87 -9.81
N GLY A 15 13.84 -11.05 -10.42
CA GLY A 15 13.17 -12.27 -9.96
C GLY A 15 11.80 -12.44 -10.59
N ASP A 16 10.80 -12.74 -9.77
CA ASP A 16 9.41 -12.91 -10.21
C ASP A 16 8.77 -11.58 -10.62
N TYR A 17 9.31 -10.46 -10.14
CA TYR A 17 8.86 -9.14 -10.55
C TYR A 17 9.34 -8.80 -11.97
N VAL A 18 8.40 -8.37 -12.81
CA VAL A 18 8.69 -7.81 -14.14
C VAL A 18 8.12 -6.40 -14.22
N GLN A 19 8.98 -5.41 -14.47
CA GLN A 19 8.58 -4.02 -14.62
C GLN A 19 7.52 -3.85 -15.72
N PRO A 20 6.29 -3.42 -15.39
CA PRO A 20 5.28 -3.13 -16.40
C PRO A 20 5.58 -1.82 -17.12
N ARG A 21 4.97 -1.62 -18.29
CA ARG A 21 5.02 -0.35 -19.04
C ARG A 21 4.25 0.80 -18.36
N GLY A 22 3.40 0.49 -17.38
CA GLY A 22 2.60 1.45 -16.62
C GLY A 22 3.07 1.59 -15.17
N PHE A 23 2.14 1.80 -14.24
CA PHE A 23 2.44 1.82 -12.80
C PHE A 23 3.13 0.52 -12.37
N GLY A 24 4.32 0.65 -11.76
CA GLY A 24 5.14 -0.46 -11.29
C GLY A 24 4.95 -0.76 -9.81
N LEU A 25 6.05 -1.09 -9.13
CA LEU A 25 6.09 -1.20 -7.67
C LEU A 25 5.60 0.10 -7.03
N ASN A 26 4.80 -0.04 -5.97
CA ASN A 26 4.35 1.08 -5.18
C ASN A 26 4.73 0.89 -3.71
N GLY A 27 3.78 0.81 -2.78
CA GLY A 27 4.06 0.79 -1.35
C GLY A 27 5.14 -0.18 -0.93
N ILE A 28 5.77 0.18 0.18
CA ILE A 28 6.93 -0.50 0.70
C ILE A 28 6.80 -0.62 2.21
N ARG A 29 7.10 -1.81 2.75
CA ARG A 29 7.14 -2.04 4.20
C ARG A 29 8.28 -2.99 4.53
N ASP A 30 9.02 -2.71 5.60
CA ASP A 30 9.99 -3.63 6.15
C ASP A 30 9.29 -4.81 6.86
N LEU A 31 9.85 -6.01 6.68
CA LEU A 31 9.45 -7.23 7.37
C LEU A 31 10.39 -7.50 8.55
N PRO A 32 9.97 -8.26 9.57
CA PRO A 32 10.80 -8.53 10.76
C PRO A 32 12.13 -9.25 10.47
N ASN A 33 12.23 -9.98 9.36
CA ASN A 33 13.48 -10.62 8.88
C ASN A 33 14.43 -9.65 8.17
N GLY A 34 14.01 -8.40 7.93
CA GLY A 34 14.79 -7.38 7.23
C GLY A 34 14.54 -7.33 5.72
N ASP A 35 13.65 -8.17 5.18
CA ASP A 35 13.23 -8.08 3.79
C ASP A 35 12.21 -6.95 3.60
N LEU A 36 11.94 -6.60 2.34
CA LEU A 36 10.97 -5.56 1.97
C LEU A 36 9.74 -6.19 1.35
N LEU A 37 8.55 -5.85 1.83
CA LEU A 37 7.29 -6.17 1.16
C LEU A 37 6.87 -4.99 0.27
N THR A 38 6.46 -5.28 -0.96
CA THR A 38 5.95 -4.27 -1.91
C THR A 38 4.77 -4.81 -2.71
N VAL A 39 4.01 -3.92 -3.36
CA VAL A 39 2.85 -4.26 -4.18
C VAL A 39 3.01 -3.72 -5.60
N SER A 40 2.61 -4.51 -6.60
CA SER A 40 2.51 -4.10 -8.01
C SER A 40 1.45 -4.91 -8.73
N GLY A 41 0.63 -4.25 -9.55
CA GLY A 41 -0.33 -4.94 -10.42
C GLY A 41 -1.33 -5.83 -9.67
N GLY A 42 -1.60 -5.57 -8.39
CA GLY A 42 -2.46 -6.39 -7.55
C GLY A 42 -1.79 -7.54 -6.81
N VAL A 43 -0.47 -7.65 -6.94
CA VAL A 43 0.34 -8.74 -6.38
C VAL A 43 1.37 -8.20 -5.38
N LEU A 44 1.57 -8.94 -4.31
CA LEU A 44 2.63 -8.68 -3.32
C LEU A 44 3.93 -9.39 -3.70
N TYR A 45 5.05 -8.75 -3.38
CA TYR A 45 6.39 -9.29 -3.57
C TYR A 45 7.23 -9.06 -2.31
N VAL A 46 7.97 -10.08 -1.89
CA VAL A 46 9.05 -9.95 -0.90
C VAL A 46 10.34 -9.71 -1.66
N VAL A 47 11.08 -8.67 -1.30
CA VAL A 47 12.31 -8.23 -1.96
C VAL A 47 13.46 -8.26 -0.97
N ASP A 48 14.53 -8.98 -1.31
CA ASP A 48 15.79 -8.89 -0.57
C ASP A 48 16.44 -7.51 -0.84
N PRO A 49 16.57 -6.62 0.17
CA PRO A 49 17.11 -5.28 -0.03
C PRO A 49 18.58 -5.25 -0.43
N ARG A 50 19.32 -6.36 -0.29
CA ARG A 50 20.74 -6.44 -0.66
C ARG A 50 20.93 -6.75 -2.14
N SER A 51 20.09 -7.62 -2.69
CA SER A 51 20.21 -8.12 -4.06
C SER A 51 19.17 -7.54 -5.02
N GLY A 52 18.01 -7.12 -4.51
CA GLY A 52 16.86 -6.72 -5.31
C GLY A 52 16.06 -7.91 -5.87
N GLN A 53 16.41 -9.15 -5.51
CA GLN A 53 15.62 -10.32 -5.86
C GLN A 53 14.24 -10.23 -5.22
N ALA A 54 13.20 -10.29 -6.05
CA ALA A 54 11.81 -10.29 -5.63
C ALA A 54 11.16 -11.65 -5.87
N ASP A 55 10.56 -12.19 -4.83
CA ASP A 55 9.77 -13.41 -4.87
C ASP A 55 8.29 -13.05 -4.71
N ARG A 56 7.44 -13.64 -5.55
CA ARG A 56 6.00 -13.38 -5.50
C ARG A 56 5.39 -14.00 -4.25
N VAL A 57 4.56 -13.24 -3.55
CA VAL A 57 3.76 -13.73 -2.43
C VAL A 57 2.48 -14.38 -2.97
N GLU A 58 2.21 -15.61 -2.53
CA GLU A 58 0.94 -16.28 -2.81
C GLU A 58 -0.20 -15.58 -2.06
N GLN A 59 -1.30 -15.28 -2.76
CA GLN A 59 -2.45 -14.57 -2.18
C GLN A 59 -3.68 -15.45 -2.26
N ARG A 60 -4.23 -15.83 -1.10
CA ARG A 60 -5.56 -16.44 -1.00
C ARG A 60 -6.62 -15.35 -0.89
N GLY A 61 -7.47 -15.27 -1.90
CA GLY A 61 -8.58 -14.31 -1.95
C GLY A 61 -8.58 -13.52 -3.25
N ARG A 62 -8.63 -12.19 -3.15
CA ARG A 62 -8.74 -11.28 -4.30
C ARG A 62 -7.43 -10.55 -4.59
N ALA A 63 -7.29 -10.06 -5.82
CA ALA A 63 -6.19 -9.19 -6.22
C ALA A 63 -6.28 -7.83 -5.50
N LEU A 64 -5.11 -7.25 -5.19
CA LEU A 64 -4.94 -5.95 -4.54
C LEU A 64 -4.89 -4.82 -5.59
N THR A 65 -5.86 -4.81 -6.50
CA THR A 65 -5.86 -3.89 -7.64
C THR A 65 -5.67 -2.45 -7.16
N ALA A 66 -4.67 -1.78 -7.72
CA ALA A 66 -4.26 -0.43 -7.32
C ALA A 66 -3.80 -0.29 -5.86
N GLY A 67 -3.17 -1.34 -5.32
CA GLY A 67 -2.42 -1.27 -4.08
C GLY A 67 -1.40 -0.14 -4.11
N ASP A 68 -1.45 0.69 -3.09
CA ASP A 68 -0.60 1.85 -2.89
C ASP A 68 0.17 1.65 -1.58
N GLY A 69 -0.33 2.09 -0.44
CA GLY A 69 0.34 1.98 0.85
C GLY A 69 0.21 0.62 1.53
N LEU A 70 1.21 0.30 2.35
CA LEU A 70 1.29 -0.93 3.13
C LEU A 70 1.57 -0.57 4.59
N GLU A 71 0.76 -1.09 5.51
CA GLU A 71 1.03 -0.99 6.95
C GLU A 71 0.94 -2.36 7.61
N LEU A 72 1.92 -2.70 8.44
CA LEU A 72 2.03 -4.02 9.07
C LEU A 72 1.98 -3.91 10.59
N VAL A 73 1.06 -4.65 11.21
CA VAL A 73 0.89 -4.75 12.67
C VAL A 73 0.97 -6.21 13.07
N GLY A 74 2.13 -6.61 13.60
CA GLY A 74 2.41 -8.02 13.88
C GLY A 74 2.42 -8.83 12.58
N ARG A 75 1.32 -9.53 12.30
CA ARG A 75 1.09 -10.30 11.06
C ARG A 75 -0.12 -9.83 10.26
N ASP A 76 -0.77 -8.76 10.69
CA ASP A 76 -1.89 -8.16 9.99
C ASP A 76 -1.36 -7.04 9.09
N LEU A 77 -1.49 -7.25 7.79
CA LEU A 77 -1.07 -6.32 6.74
C LEU A 77 -2.30 -5.59 6.21
N TYR A 78 -2.29 -4.27 6.29
CA TYR A 78 -3.30 -3.39 5.74
C TYR A 78 -2.77 -2.84 4.42
N VAL A 79 -3.41 -3.24 3.32
CA VAL A 79 -3.10 -2.74 1.98
C VAL A 79 -4.11 -1.66 1.63
N VAL A 80 -3.62 -0.43 1.44
CA VAL A 80 -4.44 0.71 1.02
C VAL A 80 -4.54 0.66 -0.50
N ASN A 81 -5.72 0.34 -1.02
CA ASN A 81 -5.99 0.29 -2.45
C ASN A 81 -6.71 1.57 -2.87
N GLY A 82 -5.99 2.41 -3.60
CA GLY A 82 -6.50 3.68 -4.07
C GLY A 82 -7.29 3.54 -5.38
N TYR A 83 -6.69 4.03 -6.47
CA TYR A 83 -7.27 4.17 -7.80
C TYR A 83 -8.13 2.97 -8.26
N GLY A 84 -9.45 3.08 -8.08
CA GLY A 84 -10.42 2.10 -8.56
C GLY A 84 -11.04 1.19 -7.50
N GLY A 85 -10.51 1.18 -6.27
CA GLY A 85 -11.07 0.42 -5.15
C GLY A 85 -11.57 1.30 -4.00
N ASN A 86 -10.85 2.38 -3.67
CA ASN A 86 -11.10 3.20 -2.47
C ASN A 86 -11.38 2.31 -1.25
N GLU A 87 -10.49 1.36 -1.01
CA GLU A 87 -10.65 0.31 -0.01
C GLU A 87 -9.36 0.10 0.78
N VAL A 88 -9.48 -0.50 1.96
CA VAL A 88 -8.37 -1.08 2.70
C VAL A 88 -8.61 -2.58 2.81
N VAL A 89 -7.66 -3.38 2.35
CA VAL A 89 -7.71 -4.84 2.45
C VAL A 89 -6.79 -5.27 3.58
N GLN A 90 -7.38 -5.89 4.60
CA GLN A 90 -6.62 -6.55 5.66
C GLN A 90 -6.29 -7.97 5.23
N LEU A 91 -5.01 -8.31 5.32
CA LEU A 91 -4.45 -9.61 5.03
C LEU A 91 -3.74 -10.15 6.28
N ARG A 92 -3.83 -11.45 6.51
CA ARG A 92 -2.91 -12.16 7.41
C ARG A 92 -1.70 -12.60 6.61
N LEU A 93 -0.50 -12.18 7.02
CA LEU A 93 0.77 -12.70 6.51
C LEU A 93 1.11 -14.01 7.21
N GLU A 94 1.16 -15.09 6.44
CA GLU A 94 1.44 -16.44 6.94
C GLU A 94 2.92 -16.59 7.33
N ARG A 95 3.23 -17.64 8.09
CA ARG A 95 4.61 -17.88 8.53
C ARG A 95 5.53 -18.11 7.33
N GLY A 96 6.67 -17.42 7.33
CA GLY A 96 7.62 -17.45 6.22
C GLY A 96 7.35 -16.39 5.16
N ASP A 97 6.30 -15.58 5.33
CA ASP A 97 6.03 -14.34 4.60
C ASP A 97 5.84 -14.49 3.07
N ALA A 98 5.72 -15.74 2.61
CA ALA A 98 5.51 -16.12 1.21
C ALA A 98 4.02 -16.27 0.85
N GLU A 99 3.12 -16.16 1.82
CA GLU A 99 1.69 -16.37 1.62
C GLU A 99 0.86 -15.39 2.45
N THR A 100 -0.28 -14.97 1.91
CA THR A 100 -1.27 -14.13 2.60
C THR A 100 -2.69 -14.64 2.42
N THR A 101 -3.53 -14.36 3.41
CA THR A 101 -4.98 -14.64 3.36
C THR A 101 -5.77 -13.37 3.64
N VAL A 102 -6.77 -13.05 2.81
CA VAL A 102 -7.69 -11.92 3.08
C VAL A 102 -8.52 -12.22 4.33
N THR A 103 -8.49 -11.32 5.31
CA THR A 103 -9.28 -11.41 6.55
C THR A 103 -10.44 -10.43 6.57
N GLN A 104 -10.27 -9.24 6.01
CA GLN A 104 -11.30 -8.20 5.96
C GLN A 104 -11.07 -7.27 4.77
N VAL A 105 -12.14 -6.68 4.28
CA VAL A 105 -12.11 -5.56 3.33
C VAL A 105 -12.94 -4.44 3.93
N LEU A 106 -12.41 -3.23 3.94
CA LEU A 106 -13.13 -2.00 4.26
C LEU A 106 -13.26 -1.18 2.98
N ASP A 107 -14.48 -1.04 2.46
CA ASP A 107 -14.72 -0.26 1.24
C ASP A 107 -15.65 0.93 1.47
N GLN A 108 -16.08 1.60 0.41
CA GLN A 108 -16.97 2.76 0.53
C GLN A 108 -18.33 2.46 1.17
N GLY A 109 -18.82 1.22 1.04
CA GLY A 109 -20.04 0.74 1.68
C GLY A 109 -19.88 0.60 3.20
N ASP A 110 -18.73 0.09 3.65
CA ASP A 110 -18.43 -0.06 5.09
C ASP A 110 -18.08 1.29 5.75
N THR A 111 -17.46 2.18 4.99
CA THR A 111 -16.79 3.38 5.53
C THR A 111 -17.60 4.67 5.33
N ALA A 112 -18.85 4.57 4.89
CA ALA A 112 -19.76 5.70 4.70
C ALA A 112 -19.09 6.89 3.97
N SER A 113 -18.43 6.61 2.84
CA SER A 113 -17.74 7.58 1.95
C SER A 113 -16.47 8.27 2.45
N VAL A 114 -15.89 7.87 3.60
CA VAL A 114 -14.66 8.53 4.10
C VAL A 114 -13.39 8.13 3.35
N LEU A 115 -13.41 7.11 2.49
CA LEU A 115 -12.31 6.76 1.59
C LEU A 115 -12.48 7.41 0.23
N ASP A 116 -11.54 8.29 -0.12
CA ASP A 116 -11.52 9.03 -1.39
C ASP A 116 -10.09 9.10 -1.94
N ARG A 117 -9.78 8.15 -2.85
CA ARG A 117 -8.45 7.90 -3.37
C ARG A 117 -7.40 7.82 -2.25
N PRO A 118 -7.57 6.88 -1.30
CA PRO A 118 -6.60 6.70 -0.24
C PRO A 118 -5.27 6.25 -0.82
N THR A 119 -4.16 6.63 -0.18
CA THR A 119 -2.81 6.33 -0.70
C THR A 119 -1.97 5.57 0.28
N THR A 120 -1.89 5.98 1.53
CA THR A 120 -1.12 5.27 2.56
C THR A 120 -1.75 5.41 3.93
N GLY A 121 -1.26 4.64 4.89
CA GLY A 121 -1.74 4.70 6.26
C GLY A 121 -0.70 4.31 7.29
N ALA A 122 -1.05 4.53 8.54
CA ALA A 122 -0.24 4.17 9.69
C ALA A 122 -1.16 3.68 10.81
N PHE A 123 -0.72 2.65 11.54
CA PHE A 123 -1.42 2.16 12.71
C PHE A 123 -0.85 2.82 13.97
N VAL A 124 -1.67 3.58 14.67
CA VAL A 124 -1.26 4.36 15.83
C VAL A 124 -2.30 4.26 16.92
N GLY A 125 -1.89 3.86 18.13
CA GLY A 125 -2.78 3.89 19.30
C GLY A 125 -4.01 2.97 19.23
N GLY A 126 -3.98 1.92 18.40
CA GLY A 126 -5.11 1.00 18.20
C GLY A 126 -5.97 1.32 16.98
N ASP A 127 -5.71 2.42 16.30
CA ASP A 127 -6.46 2.82 15.11
C ASP A 127 -5.59 2.80 13.87
N LEU A 128 -6.20 2.50 12.73
CA LEU A 128 -5.61 2.73 11.42
C LEU A 128 -5.98 4.14 10.93
N TYR A 129 -4.97 4.93 10.57
CA TYR A 129 -5.13 6.24 9.95
C TYR A 129 -4.75 6.15 8.48
N VAL A 130 -5.63 6.59 7.58
CA VAL A 130 -5.40 6.52 6.12
C VAL A 130 -5.52 7.92 5.54
N VAL A 131 -4.53 8.33 4.74
CA VAL A 131 -4.58 9.63 4.04
C VAL A 131 -5.29 9.49 2.70
N ASN A 132 -6.23 10.40 2.44
CA ASN A 132 -6.90 10.55 1.15
C ASN A 132 -6.10 11.50 0.25
N GLY A 133 -5.56 10.98 -0.85
CA GLY A 133 -4.69 11.74 -1.75
C GLY A 133 -5.42 12.62 -2.76
N ARG A 134 -6.73 12.39 -3.00
CA ARG A 134 -7.61 13.17 -3.91
C ARG A 134 -6.95 13.57 -5.24
N PHE A 135 -6.26 12.64 -5.91
CA PHE A 135 -5.58 12.84 -7.20
C PHE A 135 -6.48 13.31 -8.39
N GLY A 136 -7.78 13.56 -8.16
CA GLY A 136 -8.72 14.09 -9.15
C GLY A 136 -8.90 15.61 -9.10
N ALA A 137 -8.42 16.26 -8.03
CA ALA A 137 -8.56 17.70 -7.83
C ALA A 137 -7.59 18.54 -8.69
N VAL A 138 -6.59 17.91 -9.33
CA VAL A 138 -5.54 18.61 -10.08
C VAL A 138 -5.55 18.21 -11.56
N ALA A 139 -6.65 18.51 -12.25
CA ALA A 139 -6.67 18.83 -13.68
C ALA A 139 -8.05 19.41 -14.05
N GLY A 140 -8.19 20.73 -14.00
CA GLY A 140 -9.30 21.45 -14.65
C GLY A 140 -10.57 21.72 -13.84
N SER A 141 -10.67 21.33 -12.57
CA SER A 141 -11.81 21.73 -11.74
C SER A 141 -11.61 23.15 -11.20
N VAL A 142 -12.47 24.06 -11.62
CA VAL A 142 -12.66 25.37 -10.99
C VAL A 142 -12.97 25.16 -9.52
N ASN A 143 -12.05 25.57 -8.66
CA ASN A 143 -12.22 25.59 -7.21
C ASN A 143 -13.33 26.59 -6.84
N ASN A 144 -14.54 26.11 -6.56
CA ASN A 144 -15.63 26.94 -6.02
C ASN A 144 -15.51 27.17 -4.49
N GLY A 145 -14.30 27.06 -3.94
CA GLY A 145 -13.99 27.49 -2.57
C GLY A 145 -14.66 26.72 -1.43
N ARG A 146 -15.10 25.47 -1.65
CA ARG A 146 -15.78 24.66 -0.62
C ARG A 146 -15.20 23.27 -0.31
N ASP A 147 -14.24 22.76 -1.09
CA ASP A 147 -13.72 21.39 -0.92
C ASP A 147 -12.18 21.33 -1.02
N LEU A 148 -11.46 21.91 -0.05
CA LEU A 148 -9.98 21.87 0.00
C LEU A 148 -9.42 21.02 1.14
N ASP A 149 -10.18 20.09 1.68
CA ASP A 149 -9.72 19.31 2.83
C ASP A 149 -9.05 18.01 2.33
N PHE A 150 -7.73 17.98 2.41
CA PHE A 150 -6.98 16.73 2.54
C PHE A 150 -7.36 16.11 3.89
N THR A 151 -7.85 14.88 3.88
CA THR A 151 -8.34 14.24 5.11
C THR A 151 -7.49 13.04 5.48
N VAL A 152 -7.42 12.81 6.79
CA VAL A 152 -6.97 11.55 7.37
C VAL A 152 -8.21 10.86 7.93
N SER A 153 -8.52 9.68 7.42
CA SER A 153 -9.61 8.84 7.89
C SER A 153 -9.11 7.92 9.00
N ARG A 154 -9.80 7.88 10.13
CA ARG A 154 -9.49 7.02 11.28
C ARG A 154 -10.45 5.83 11.29
N PHE A 155 -9.90 4.63 11.41
CA PHE A 155 -10.63 3.38 11.60
C PHE A 155 -10.26 2.80 12.96
N GLY A 156 -11.23 2.72 13.87
CA GLY A 156 -11.07 1.99 15.13
C GLY A 156 -11.15 0.50 14.85
N LEU A 157 -10.11 -0.24 15.23
CA LEU A 157 -9.95 -1.68 15.01
C LEU A 157 -10.03 -2.46 16.32
#